data_AF-A0A969QMN0-F1
#
_entry.id   AF-A0A969QMN0-F1
#
_cell.length_a   1.000
_cell.length_b   1.000
_cell.length_c   1.000
_cell.angle_alpha   90.00
_cell.angle_beta   90.00
_cell.angle_gamma   90.00
#
_symmetry.space_group_name_H-M   'P 1'
#
loop_
_entity.id
_entity.type
_entity.pdbx_description
1 polymer ?
#
loop_
_entity_poly.entity_id
_entity_poly.type
_entity_poly.pdbx_seq_one_letter_code
_entity_poly.pdbx_strand_id
1 'polypeptide(L)' 'RRWTVERLHSWLNRFRRLLIRWEKKSENYLAMIHLSFACIAIRAIRVFG' A
#
# COMPACT_ATOMS: atom_id res chain seq x y z
N ARG A 1 9.24 2.98 18.82
CA ARG A 1 7.99 3.66 18.42
C ARG A 1 8.25 4.31 17.06
N ARG A 2 7.65 3.82 15.97
CA ARG A 2 7.68 4.48 14.66
C ARG A 2 6.41 5.31 14.52
N TRP A 3 6.49 6.48 13.91
CA TRP A 3 5.34 7.34 13.67
C TRP A 3 4.38 6.65 12.67
N THR A 4 3.09 6.94 12.77
CA THR A 4 2.05 6.33 11.93
C THR A 4 2.37 6.46 10.43
N VAL A 5 2.94 7.60 10.03
CA VAL A 5 3.37 7.86 8.66
C VAL A 5 4.48 6.90 8.20
N GLU A 6 5.48 6.64 9.05
CA GLU A 6 6.58 5.72 8.71
C GLU A 6 6.10 4.27 8.57
N ARG A 7 5.11 3.88 9.38
CA ARG A 7 4.47 2.56 9.29
C ARG A 7 3.74 2.41 7.96
N LEU A 8 2.95 3.42 7.57
CA LEU A 8 2.23 3.44 6.30
C LEU A 8 3.20 3.36 5.12
N HIS A 9 4.27 4.15 5.15
CA HIS A 9 5.30 4.13 4.12
C HIS A 9 6.00 2.76 4.04
N SER A 10 6.27 2.12 5.18
CA SER A 10 6.84 0.78 5.24
C SER A 10 5.92 -0.29 4.62
N TRP A 11 4.60 -0.16 4.79
CA TRP A 11 3.64 -1.05 4.14
C TRP A 11 3.60 -0.86 2.62
N LEU A 12 3.62 0.39 2.16
CA LEU A 12 3.63 0.71 0.73
C LEU A 12 4.95 0.27 0.05
N ASN A 13 6.09 0.37 0.74
CA ASN A 13 7.39 -0.08 0.23
C ASN A 13 7.46 -1.59 -0.07
N ARG A 14 6.55 -2.41 0.49
CA ARG A 14 6.46 -3.84 0.15
C ARG A 14 5.90 -4.08 -1.25
N PHE A 15 5.19 -3.10 -1.82
CA PHE A 15 4.64 -3.17 -3.17
C PHE A 15 5.63 -2.54 -4.15
N ARG A 16 6.45 -3.37 -4.82
CA ARG A 16 7.48 -2.89 -5.77
C ARG A 16 6.93 -1.98 -6.86
N ARG A 17 5.68 -2.19 -7.28
CA ARG A 17 4.98 -1.37 -8.28
C ARG A 17 4.74 0.08 -7.84
N LEU A 18 4.67 0.34 -6.52
CA LEU A 18 4.44 1.67 -5.94
C LEU A 18 5.72 2.41 -5.57
N LEU A 19 6.87 1.71 -5.46
CA LEU A 19 8.18 2.31 -5.15
C LEU A 19 8.58 3.37 -6.18
N ILE A 20 8.31 3.07 -7.45
CA ILE A 20 8.59 3.95 -8.58
C ILE A 20 7.28 4.17 -9.31
N ARG A 21 6.92 5.43 -9.54
CA ARG A 21 5.70 5.78 -10.28
C ARG A 21 5.90 5.54 -11.78
N TRP A 22 5.60 4.32 -12.21
CA TRP A 22 5.60 3.93 -13.63
C TRP A 22 4.36 4.40 -14.40
N GLU A 23 3.27 4.62 -13.69
CA GLU A 23 1.98 4.94 -14.30
C GLU A 23 1.97 6.38 -14.85
N LYS A 24 1.74 6.51 -16.16
CA LYS A 24 1.63 7.80 -16.86
C LYS A 24 0.44 8.62 -16.35
N LYS A 25 -0.70 7.97 -16.09
CA LYS A 25 -1.91 8.60 -15.56
C LYS A 25 -1.88 8.62 -14.03
N SER A 26 -2.32 9.72 -13.43
CA SER A 26 -2.46 9.87 -11.98
C SER A 26 -3.52 8.94 -11.40
N GLU A 27 -4.62 8.72 -12.12
CA GLU A 27 -5.73 7.86 -11.73
C GLU A 27 -5.28 6.41 -11.50
N ASN A 28 -4.44 5.87 -12.40
CA ASN A 28 -3.90 4.53 -12.27
C ASN A 28 -3.02 4.39 -11.01
N TYR A 29 -2.24 5.42 -10.70
CA TYR A 29 -1.40 5.43 -9.50
C TYR A 29 -2.25 5.43 -8.22
N LEU A 30 -3.32 6.24 -8.19
CA LEU A 30 -4.27 6.25 -7.08
C LEU A 30 -4.97 4.90 -6.91
N ALA A 31 -5.44 4.29 -8.00
CA ALA A 31 -6.06 2.96 -7.98
C ALA A 31 -5.11 1.90 -7.40
N MET A 32 -3.82 1.95 -7.75
CA MET A 32 -2.80 1.05 -7.24
C MET A 32 -2.54 1.23 -5.73
N ILE A 33 -2.59 2.47 -5.25
CA ILE A 33 -2.50 2.79 -3.82
C ILE A 33 -3.71 2.19 -3.08
N HIS A 34 -4.93 2.43 -3.57
CA HIS A 34 -6.15 1.89 -2.96
C HIS A 34 -6.15 0.36 -2.94
N LEU A 35 -5.71 -0.28 -4.03
CA LEU A 35 -5.56 -1.73 -4.10
C LEU A 35 -4.57 -2.27 -3.06
N SER A 36 -3.47 -1.55 -2.84
CA SER A 36 -2.45 -1.94 -1.85
C SER A 36 -3.02 -1.89 -0.42
N PHE A 37 -3.82 -0.87 -0.09
CA PHE A 37 -4.54 -0.80 1.18
C PHE A 37 -5.58 -1.90 1.32
N ALA A 38 -6.34 -2.21 0.28
CA ALA A 38 -7.29 -3.32 0.28
C ALA A 38 -6.59 -4.66 0.55
N CYS A 39 -5.44 -4.92 -0.10
CA CYS A 39 -4.63 -6.11 0.16
C CYS A 39 -4.12 -6.18 1.62
N ILE A 40 -3.70 -5.06 2.20
CA ILE A 40 -3.28 -5.01 3.61
C ILE A 40 -4.47 -5.32 4.53
N ALA A 41 -5.65 -4.74 4.27
CA ALA A 41 -6.87 -4.99 5.03
C ALA A 41 -7.27 -6.47 4.99
N ILE A 42 -7.28 -7.09 3.80
CA ILE A 42 -7.57 -8.52 3.63
C ILE A 42 -6.58 -9.40 4.42
N ARG A 43 -5.29 -9.05 4.41
CA ARG A 43 -4.27 -9.76 5.20
C ARG A 43 -4.48 -9.61 6.70
N ALA A 44 -4.88 -8.42 7.16
CA ALA A 44 -5.16 -8.17 8.57
C ALA A 44 -6.39 -8.97 9.06
N ILE A 45 -7.42 -9.11 8.23
CA ILE A 45 -8.61 -9.90 8.55
C ILE A 45 -8.27 -11.39 8.73
N ARG A 46 -7.34 -11.93 7.92
CA ARG A 46 -6.88 -13.33 8.03
C ARG A 46 -6.12 -13.67 9.32
N VAL A 47 -5.68 -12.68 10.10
CA VAL A 47 -4.96 -12.87 11.37
C VAL A 47 -5.94 -13.01 12.56
N PHE A 48 -7.24 -12.77 12.34
CA PHE A 48 -8.31 -12.97 13.34
C PHE A 48 -8.97 -14.36 13.26
N GLY A 49 -8.23 -15.37 12.80
CA GLY A 49 -8.64 -16.78 12.82
C GLY A 49 -7.65 -17.59 13.65
#